data_AF-A0A0B6S3B3-F1
#
_entry.id   AF-A0A0B6S3B3-F1
#
_cell.length_a   1.000
_cell.length_b   1.000
_cell.length_c   1.000
_cell.angle_alpha   90.00
_cell.angle_beta   90.00
_cell.angle_gamma   90.00
#
_symmetry.space_group_name_H-M   'P 1'
#
loop_
_entity.id
_entity.type
_entity.pdbx_description
1 polymer ?
#
loop_
_entity_poly.entity_id
_entity_poly.type
_entity_poly.pdbx_seq_one_letter_code
_entity_poly.pdbx_strand_id
1 'polypeptide(L)'
;MVDISHETAERTEQRLRRVITEARLVVYPGSYRFDEFPLDRFPAAARADALALVRDDQVWSQLVPGEEAGHERFGVFRFHFPEGADNSGFVGWLATHLKRRFGTGVFVTCGQNSAAGGIFDYWGVPAELAQPVFAEVGRLVRGDGDESDALP
;
A
#
# COMPACT_ATOMS: atom_id res chain seq x y z
N MET A 1 18.81 1.32 7.62
CA MET A 1 18.92 2.35 8.69
C MET A 1 17.54 2.94 8.83
N VAL A 2 16.95 2.97 10.02
CA VAL A 2 15.64 3.61 10.24
C VAL A 2 15.93 5.10 10.44
N ASP A 3 15.39 5.95 9.57
CA ASP A 3 15.58 7.40 9.67
C ASP A 3 14.55 7.99 10.65
N ILE A 4 15.01 8.77 11.63
CA ILE A 4 14.16 9.45 12.62
C ILE A 4 14.22 10.93 12.26
N SER A 5 13.22 11.38 11.50
CA SER A 5 13.12 12.76 11.02
C SER A 5 12.55 13.71 12.09
N HIS A 6 13.24 14.83 12.33
CA HIS A 6 12.76 15.99 13.09
C HIS A 6 12.33 17.13 12.15
N GLU A 7 11.36 16.85 11.27
CA GLU A 7 10.82 17.81 10.30
C GLU A 7 9.53 18.50 10.80
N THR A 8 9.22 19.67 10.25
CA THR A 8 7.88 20.28 10.40
C THR A 8 6.89 19.57 9.49
N ALA A 9 5.59 19.64 9.80
CA ALA A 9 4.55 18.97 9.02
C ALA A 9 4.57 19.36 7.53
N GLU A 10 4.84 20.64 7.22
CA GLU A 10 4.89 21.16 5.86
C GLU A 10 6.10 20.63 5.08
N ARG A 11 7.25 20.48 5.76
CA ARG A 11 8.46 19.89 5.16
C ARG A 11 8.26 18.41 4.88
N THR A 12 7.64 17.68 5.81
CA THR A 12 7.26 16.28 5.63
C THR A 12 6.30 16.11 4.45
N GLU A 13 5.26 16.94 4.34
CA GLU A 13 4.33 16.93 3.21
C GLU A 13 5.06 17.13 1.87
N GLN A 14 5.91 18.16 1.77
CA GLN A 14 6.67 18.45 0.55
C GLN A 14 7.63 17.31 0.17
N ARG A 15 8.32 16.72 1.16
CA ARG A 15 9.21 15.58 0.93
C ARG A 15 8.42 14.37 0.44
N LEU A 16 7.34 13.98 1.13
CA LEU A 16 6.56 12.80 0.78
C LEU A 16 5.84 12.93 -0.57
N ARG A 17 5.44 14.15 -0.95
CA ARG A 17 4.97 14.45 -2.32
C ARG A 17 6.05 14.22 -3.38
N ARG A 18 7.32 14.49 -3.08
CA ARG A 18 8.42 14.13 -4.02
C ARG A 18 8.65 12.62 -4.03
N VAL A 19 8.67 11.99 -2.85
CA VAL A 19 8.87 10.54 -2.71
C VAL A 19 7.84 9.75 -3.52
N ILE A 20 6.55 10.12 -3.49
CA ILE A 20 5.52 9.40 -4.28
C ILE A 20 5.73 9.55 -5.79
N THR A 21 6.26 10.69 -6.26
CA THR A 21 6.54 10.91 -7.69
C THR A 21 7.73 10.11 -8.21
N GLU A 22 8.66 9.77 -7.31
CA GLU A 22 9.82 8.94 -7.61
C GLU A 22 9.54 7.44 -7.39
N ALA A 23 8.42 7.11 -6.75
CA ALA A 23 8.04 5.74 -6.45
C ALA A 23 7.46 5.04 -7.68
N ARG A 24 7.83 3.76 -7.85
CA ARG A 24 7.24 2.90 -8.88
C ARG A 24 5.96 2.28 -8.36
N LEU A 25 4.82 2.79 -8.86
CA LEU A 25 3.49 2.24 -8.63
C LEU A 25 3.21 1.02 -9.53
N VAL A 26 2.64 -0.03 -8.95
CA VAL A 26 2.00 -1.13 -9.68
C VAL A 26 0.61 -1.37 -9.12
N VAL A 27 -0.42 -1.29 -9.96
CA VAL A 27 -1.79 -1.66 -9.60
C VAL A 27 -2.02 -3.11 -10.02
N TYR A 28 -2.59 -3.92 -9.13
CA TYR A 28 -2.90 -5.32 -9.42
C TYR A 28 -4.33 -5.45 -9.93
N PRO A 29 -4.57 -6.26 -10.97
CA PRO A 29 -5.91 -6.45 -11.52
C PRO A 29 -6.77 -7.31 -10.58
N GLY A 30 -8.10 -7.14 -10.69
CA GLY A 30 -9.07 -7.90 -9.92
C GLY A 30 -9.14 -7.51 -8.44
N SER A 31 -9.75 -8.37 -7.63
CA SER A 31 -9.80 -8.23 -6.18
C SER A 31 -8.96 -9.26 -5.45
N TYR A 32 -8.57 -8.90 -4.25
CA TYR A 32 -7.79 -9.72 -3.33
C TYR A 32 -8.53 -9.88 -2.02
N ARG A 33 -8.18 -10.93 -1.28
CA ARG A 33 -8.70 -11.19 0.07
C ARG A 33 -7.62 -11.84 0.93
N PHE A 34 -7.85 -11.84 2.24
CA PHE A 34 -7.08 -12.65 3.16
C PHE A 34 -7.75 -14.02 3.32
N ASP A 35 -7.01 -15.08 2.97
CA ASP A 35 -7.37 -16.45 3.31
C ASP A 35 -6.52 -16.89 4.51
N GLU A 36 -7.12 -17.61 5.45
CA GLU A 36 -6.45 -18.07 6.66
C GLU A 36 -6.33 -19.60 6.70
N PHE A 37 -5.26 -20.10 7.30
CA PHE A 37 -5.10 -21.52 7.57
C PHE A 37 -4.27 -21.79 8.84
N PRO A 38 -4.50 -22.93 9.54
CA PRO A 38 -3.78 -23.28 10.76
C PRO A 38 -2.25 -23.42 10.56
N LEU A 39 -1.48 -23.15 11.62
CA LEU A 39 -0.01 -23.18 11.58
C LEU A 39 0.59 -24.51 11.09
N ASP A 40 -0.02 -25.63 11.45
CA ASP A 40 0.44 -26.99 11.11
C ASP A 40 0.18 -27.40 9.66
N ARG A 41 -0.55 -26.57 8.90
CA ARG A 41 -0.84 -26.79 7.47
C ARG A 41 0.20 -26.17 6.54
N PHE A 42 1.17 -25.41 7.07
CA PHE A 42 2.27 -24.90 6.27
C PHE A 42 3.32 -25.99 5.99
N PRO A 43 3.86 -26.10 4.76
CA PRO A 43 3.63 -25.23 3.60
C PRO A 43 2.47 -25.68 2.68
N ALA A 44 1.83 -26.82 2.96
CA ALA A 44 0.85 -27.43 2.04
C ALA A 44 -0.36 -26.54 1.69
N ALA A 45 -0.79 -25.66 2.59
CA ALA A 45 -1.89 -24.72 2.36
C ALA A 45 -1.46 -23.33 1.84
N ALA A 46 -0.15 -23.05 1.76
CA ALA A 46 0.35 -21.79 1.25
C ALA A 46 0.20 -21.75 -0.28
N ARG A 47 -0.46 -20.72 -0.80
CA ARG A 47 -0.64 -20.55 -2.24
C ARG A 47 0.57 -19.87 -2.87
N ALA A 48 0.99 -20.40 -4.01
CA ALA A 48 2.12 -19.86 -4.77
C ALA A 48 1.84 -18.47 -5.39
N ASP A 49 0.57 -18.10 -5.55
CA ASP A 49 0.12 -16.81 -6.08
C ASP A 49 -0.22 -15.78 -4.99
N ALA A 50 0.05 -16.10 -3.72
CA ALA A 50 -0.09 -15.14 -2.63
C ALA A 50 0.92 -13.99 -2.78
N LEU A 51 0.44 -12.75 -2.68
CA LEU A 51 1.29 -11.55 -2.68
C LEU A 51 2.01 -11.37 -1.35
N ALA A 52 1.39 -11.82 -0.27
CA ALA A 52 1.97 -11.80 1.07
C ALA A 52 1.50 -13.00 1.88
N LEU A 53 2.34 -13.45 2.79
CA LEU A 53 2.05 -14.48 3.78
C LEU A 53 2.60 -14.02 5.12
N VAL A 54 1.70 -13.75 6.06
CA VAL A 54 2.02 -13.32 7.43
C VAL A 54 1.38 -14.29 8.41
N ARG A 55 1.85 -14.35 9.65
CA ARG A 55 1.19 -15.13 10.71
C ARG A 55 1.17 -14.39 12.02
N ASP A 56 0.18 -14.72 12.83
CA ASP A 56 0.20 -14.48 14.27
C ASP A 56 0.56 -15.78 15.00
N ASP A 57 0.09 -15.93 16.23
CA ASP A 57 0.23 -17.11 17.08
C ASP A 57 -0.77 -18.24 16.79
N GLN A 58 -1.77 -18.00 15.91
CA GLN A 58 -2.89 -18.92 15.67
C GLN A 58 -3.00 -19.37 14.21
N VAL A 59 -2.82 -18.45 13.25
CA VAL A 59 -3.06 -18.71 11.83
C VAL A 59 -1.97 -18.10 10.95
N TRP A 60 -1.79 -18.74 9.79
CA TRP A 60 -1.25 -18.06 8.63
C TRP A 60 -2.37 -17.30 7.93
N SER A 61 -2.09 -16.06 7.53
CA SER A 61 -2.94 -15.23 6.69
C SER A 61 -2.20 -14.92 5.38
N GLN A 62 -2.82 -15.22 4.25
CA GLN A 62 -2.27 -15.01 2.92
C GLN A 62 -3.13 -14.05 2.11
N LEU A 63 -2.49 -13.03 1.52
CA LEU A 63 -3.16 -12.09 0.61
C LEU A 63 -3.15 -12.69 -0.80
N VAL A 64 -4.30 -13.16 -1.25
CA VAL A 64 -4.44 -13.94 -2.50
C VAL A 64 -5.47 -13.33 -3.44
N PRO A 65 -5.34 -13.54 -4.77
CA PRO A 65 -6.40 -13.17 -5.71
C PRO A 65 -7.70 -13.92 -5.41
N GLY A 66 -8.83 -13.24 -5.45
CA GLY A 66 -10.14 -13.86 -5.24
C GLY A 66 -11.32 -12.89 -5.36
N GLU A 67 -12.38 -13.33 -6.03
CA GLU A 67 -13.61 -12.57 -6.29
C GLU A 67 -14.83 -13.09 -5.50
N GLU A 68 -14.66 -14.11 -4.66
CA GLU A 68 -15.76 -14.76 -3.94
C GLU A 68 -16.61 -13.77 -3.15
N ALA A 69 -17.92 -13.83 -3.39
CA ALA A 69 -18.90 -13.01 -2.70
C ALA A 69 -19.03 -13.44 -1.23
N GLY A 70 -19.16 -12.45 -0.33
CA GLY A 70 -19.32 -12.69 1.11
C GLY A 70 -18.05 -12.53 1.96
N HIS A 71 -16.89 -12.37 1.31
CA HIS A 71 -15.64 -12.00 1.97
C HIS A 71 -15.34 -10.52 1.79
N GLU A 72 -14.58 -9.93 2.73
CA GLU A 72 -14.02 -8.60 2.53
C GLU A 72 -13.01 -8.65 1.38
N ARG A 73 -13.21 -7.76 0.39
CA ARG A 73 -12.42 -7.73 -0.85
C ARG A 73 -11.68 -6.42 -0.95
N PHE A 74 -10.50 -6.48 -1.53
CA PHE A 74 -9.60 -5.35 -1.64
C PHE A 74 -9.11 -5.14 -3.06
N GLY A 75 -9.06 -3.89 -3.48
CA GLY A 75 -8.17 -3.47 -4.57
C GLY A 75 -6.75 -3.32 -4.03
N VAL A 76 -5.76 -3.85 -4.75
CA VAL A 76 -4.36 -3.86 -4.30
C VAL A 76 -3.46 -3.08 -5.26
N PHE A 77 -2.57 -2.28 -4.68
CA PHE A 77 -1.46 -1.64 -5.39
C PHE A 77 -0.17 -1.77 -4.58
N ARG A 78 0.97 -1.52 -5.22
CA ARG A 78 2.30 -1.62 -4.60
C ARG A 78 3.18 -0.44 -4.97
N PHE A 79 3.96 0.03 -4.01
CA PHE A 79 5.07 0.94 -4.25
C PHE A 79 6.42 0.24 -4.09
N HIS A 80 7.34 0.52 -5.02
CA HIS A 80 8.78 0.44 -4.77
C HIS A 80 9.34 1.85 -4.68
N PHE A 81 10.17 2.09 -3.66
CA PHE A 81 10.90 3.34 -3.53
C PHE A 81 12.30 3.20 -4.14
N PRO A 82 12.86 4.28 -4.71
CA PRO A 82 14.24 4.26 -5.14
C PRO A 82 15.19 4.05 -3.96
N GLU A 83 16.37 3.49 -4.24
CA GLU A 83 17.40 3.31 -3.23
C GLU A 83 17.81 4.66 -2.63
N GLY A 84 17.88 4.72 -1.29
CA GLY A 84 18.24 5.94 -0.57
C GLY A 84 17.13 6.99 -0.46
N ALA A 85 15.93 6.73 -0.97
CA ALA A 85 14.79 7.60 -0.73
C ALA A 85 14.41 7.61 0.76
N ASP A 86 14.32 8.79 1.35
CA ASP A 86 13.72 8.95 2.68
C ASP A 86 12.20 8.91 2.56
N ASN A 87 11.64 7.71 2.71
CA ASN A 87 10.19 7.47 2.74
C ASN A 87 9.62 7.45 4.18
N SER A 88 10.34 8.00 5.15
CA SER A 88 9.89 8.03 6.56
C SER A 88 8.60 8.82 6.69
N GLY A 89 7.57 8.18 7.26
CA GLY A 89 6.23 8.75 7.42
C GLY A 89 5.31 8.55 6.21
N PHE A 90 5.78 7.95 5.11
CA PHE A 90 5.00 7.77 3.88
C PHE A 90 3.69 7.00 4.12
N VAL A 91 3.75 5.90 4.88
CA VAL A 91 2.57 5.09 5.17
C VAL A 91 1.48 5.90 5.87
N GLY A 92 1.86 6.63 6.93
CA GLY A 92 0.92 7.45 7.68
C GLY A 92 0.35 8.61 6.87
N TRP A 93 1.19 9.26 6.06
CA TRP A 93 0.79 10.35 5.16
C TRP A 93 -0.24 9.90 4.13
N LEU A 94 0.07 8.86 3.35
CA LEU A 94 -0.83 8.39 2.30
C LEU A 94 -2.12 7.80 2.88
N ALA A 95 -2.05 7.05 3.99
CA ALA A 95 -3.24 6.57 4.68
C ALA A 95 -4.15 7.74 5.15
N THR A 96 -3.56 8.81 5.70
CA THR A 96 -4.29 10.00 6.12
C THR A 96 -4.93 10.72 4.94
N HIS A 97 -4.21 10.86 3.83
CA HIS A 97 -4.71 11.45 2.58
C HIS A 97 -5.93 10.68 2.06
N LEU A 98 -5.82 9.36 1.92
CA LEU A 98 -6.90 8.50 1.45
C LEU A 98 -8.11 8.49 2.41
N LYS A 99 -7.86 8.53 3.73
CA LYS A 99 -8.93 8.64 4.73
C LYS A 99 -9.69 9.96 4.60
N ARG A 100 -8.99 11.09 4.42
CA ARG A 100 -9.61 12.40 4.25
C ARG A 100 -10.41 12.50 2.96
N ARG A 101 -9.89 11.94 1.86
CA ARG A 101 -10.52 12.05 0.53
C ARG A 101 -11.68 11.08 0.32
N PHE A 102 -11.53 9.84 0.76
CA PHE A 102 -12.49 8.76 0.46
C PHE A 102 -13.18 8.17 1.69
N GLY A 103 -12.83 8.62 2.90
CA GLY A 103 -13.36 8.05 4.14
C GLY A 103 -12.84 6.64 4.43
N THR A 104 -11.88 6.12 3.64
CA THR A 104 -11.46 4.71 3.68
C THR A 104 -10.32 4.43 4.65
N GLY A 105 -10.29 3.21 5.18
CA GLY A 105 -9.09 2.62 5.77
C GLY A 105 -8.19 1.99 4.70
N VAL A 106 -7.00 1.59 5.12
CA VAL A 106 -6.04 0.81 4.32
C VAL A 106 -5.45 -0.30 5.18
N PHE A 107 -5.04 -1.40 4.56
CA PHE A 107 -3.99 -2.25 5.13
C PHE A 107 -2.69 -2.03 4.35
N VAL A 108 -1.56 -2.27 5.02
CA VAL A 108 -0.23 -2.23 4.40
C VAL A 108 0.54 -3.48 4.78
N THR A 109 1.16 -4.13 3.80
CA THR A 109 2.07 -5.27 4.02
C THR A 109 3.41 -4.99 3.37
N CYS A 110 4.44 -4.84 4.20
CA CYS A 110 5.79 -4.53 3.77
C CYS A 110 6.56 -5.80 3.39
N GLY A 111 7.42 -5.69 2.38
CA GLY A 111 8.41 -6.69 2.02
C GLY A 111 9.76 -6.03 1.70
N GLN A 112 10.78 -6.86 1.48
CA GLN A 112 12.14 -6.40 1.17
C GLN A 112 12.59 -7.03 -0.15
N ASN A 113 13.06 -6.20 -1.07
CA ASN A 113 13.74 -6.63 -2.29
C ASN A 113 14.98 -5.76 -2.51
N SER A 114 16.13 -6.22 -1.99
CA SER A 114 17.41 -5.51 -2.10
C SER A 114 17.88 -5.30 -3.54
N ALA A 115 17.46 -6.16 -4.47
CA ALA A 115 17.76 -5.99 -5.89
C ALA A 115 16.90 -4.90 -6.58
N ALA A 116 15.91 -4.34 -5.87
CA ALA A 116 14.96 -3.36 -6.42
C ALA A 116 14.73 -2.18 -5.45
N GLY A 117 15.78 -1.71 -4.79
CA GLY A 117 15.76 -0.50 -3.96
C GLY A 117 15.43 -0.73 -2.47
N GLY A 118 15.17 -1.98 -2.06
CA GLY A 118 14.88 -2.32 -0.67
C GLY A 118 13.40 -2.50 -0.39
N ILE A 119 12.85 -1.72 0.54
CA ILE A 119 11.49 -1.91 1.06
C ILE A 119 10.46 -1.63 -0.05
N PHE A 120 9.46 -2.49 -0.13
CA PHE A 120 8.26 -2.26 -0.93
C PHE A 120 7.03 -2.55 -0.09
N ASP A 121 5.91 -1.92 -0.43
CA ASP A 121 4.68 -2.03 0.33
C ASP A 121 3.53 -2.42 -0.58
N TYR A 122 2.81 -3.49 -0.23
CA TYR A 122 1.48 -3.74 -0.75
C TYR A 122 0.46 -2.95 0.06
N TRP A 123 -0.48 -2.32 -0.64
CA TRP A 123 -1.54 -1.51 -0.09
C TRP A 123 -2.88 -2.07 -0.53
N GLY A 124 -3.80 -2.23 0.42
CA GLY A 124 -5.16 -2.64 0.12
C GLY A 124 -6.19 -1.60 0.56
N VAL A 125 -7.20 -1.40 -0.30
CA VAL A 125 -8.40 -0.60 -0.02
C VAL A 125 -9.64 -1.42 -0.34
N PRO A 126 -10.81 -1.16 0.28
CA PRO A 126 -12.05 -1.83 -0.07
C PRO A 126 -12.30 -1.83 -1.57
N ALA A 127 -12.71 -2.96 -2.13
CA ALA A 127 -12.85 -3.16 -3.57
C ALA A 127 -13.79 -2.11 -4.22
N GLU A 128 -14.81 -1.66 -3.49
CA GLU A 128 -15.78 -0.64 -3.90
C GLU A 128 -15.13 0.73 -4.13
N LEU A 129 -14.00 1.01 -3.48
CA LEU A 129 -13.24 2.26 -3.59
C LEU A 129 -11.93 2.09 -4.38
N ALA A 130 -11.64 0.90 -4.89
CA ALA A 130 -10.38 0.60 -5.56
C ALA A 130 -10.10 1.54 -6.74
N GLN A 131 -11.05 1.67 -7.66
CA GLN A 131 -10.87 2.50 -8.86
C GLN A 131 -10.62 3.99 -8.56
N PRO A 132 -11.45 4.68 -7.74
CA PRO A 132 -11.16 6.08 -7.40
C PRO A 132 -9.85 6.26 -6.63
N VAL A 133 -9.47 5.29 -5.77
CA VAL A 133 -8.16 5.31 -5.08
C VAL A 133 -7.01 5.12 -6.06
N PHE A 134 -7.10 4.20 -7.02
CA PHE A 134 -6.04 3.99 -8.01
C PHE A 134 -5.84 5.22 -8.89
N ALA A 135 -6.93 5.88 -9.27
CA ALA A 135 -6.87 7.15 -10.00
C ALA A 135 -6.20 8.25 -9.17
N GLU A 136 -6.51 8.32 -7.88
CA GLU A 136 -5.88 9.25 -6.93
C GLU A 136 -4.38 9.01 -6.80
N VAL A 137 -3.99 7.78 -6.51
CA VAL A 137 -2.59 7.41 -6.31
C VAL A 137 -1.81 7.62 -7.61
N GLY A 138 -2.40 7.28 -8.76
CA GLY A 138 -1.83 7.57 -10.07
C GLY A 138 -1.65 9.07 -10.33
N ARG A 139 -2.55 9.93 -9.83
CA ARG A 139 -2.41 11.39 -9.90
C ARG A 139 -1.22 11.88 -9.06
N LEU A 140 -1.14 11.42 -7.80
CA LEU A 140 -0.05 11.78 -6.90
C LEU A 140 1.32 11.36 -7.45
N VAL A 141 1.41 10.18 -8.06
CA VAL A 141 2.64 9.68 -8.70
C VAL A 141 3.05 10.53 -9.91
N ARG A 142 2.10 11.06 -10.68
CA ARG A 142 2.40 12.01 -11.76
C ARG A 142 2.82 13.39 -11.26
N GLY A 143 2.58 13.68 -9.99
CA GLY A 143 2.83 14.99 -9.40
C GLY A 143 1.76 16.01 -9.77
N ASP A 144 0.59 15.58 -10.25
CA ASP A 144 -0.49 16.53 -10.53
C ASP A 144 -1.03 17.05 -9.18
N GLY A 145 -1.12 18.38 -9.04
CA GLY A 145 -1.61 19.03 -7.82
C GLY A 145 -3.05 18.63 -7.47
N ASP A 146 -3.48 18.94 -6.24
CA ASP A 146 -4.91 18.88 -5.93
C ASP A 146 -5.61 20.06 -6.63
N GLU A 147 -6.70 19.81 -7.35
CA GLU A 147 -7.54 20.87 -7.92
C GLU A 147 -8.14 21.81 -6.84
N SER A 148 -7.99 21.48 -5.54
CA SER A 148 -8.37 22.38 -4.44
C SER A 148 -7.35 23.48 -4.14
N ASP A 149 -6.13 23.43 -4.68
CA ASP A 149 -5.16 24.54 -4.58
C ASP A 149 -5.42 25.63 -5.64
N ALA A 150 -6.47 25.49 -6.45
CA ALA A 150 -6.85 26.39 -7.54
C ALA A 150 -8.05 27.31 -7.21
N LEU A 151 -8.32 27.61 -5.94
CA LEU A 151 -9.26 28.66 -5.57
C LEU A 151 -8.52 29.83 -4.90
N PRO A 152 -8.63 31.06 -5.45
CA PRO A 152 -7.98 32.26 -4.91
C PRO A 152 -8.56 32.70 -3.56
#